data_AF-A0A6A5TZA6-F1
#
_entry.id   AF-A0A6A5TZA6-F1
#
_cell.length_a   1.000
_cell.length_b   1.000
_cell.length_c   1.000
_cell.angle_alpha   90.00
_cell.angle_beta   90.00
_cell.angle_gamma   90.00
#
_symmetry.space_group_name_H-M   'P 1'
#
loop_
_entity.id
_entity.type
_entity.pdbx_description
1 polymer ?
#
loop_
_entity_poly.entity_id
_entity_poly.type
_entity_poly.pdbx_seq_one_letter_code
_entity_poly.pdbx_strand_id
1 'polypeptide(L)'
;MRRAPLHKDERKVSDKRLRKSGLLPLQVESGDSEELYYHEAQTSSLSWGPDEWFWTELFLVDTYFGSEDNLLTYLAGSTHGNGFDPPLGGVGTMETPCFDPRDYWLMKLDRRVLQVTEEYTALIETFNNRMEEYGRKIQRKFEDDRKRTHTQTLSNVIETIQIFVDCISGVIIAWETFQKTQISFFTIHAREKLEYPRRIDNIIRHMAELERLKRLLITKRERFKFKLNSYVAFPLLFTAAIFSMEFVHSKYPWVLFFAVLLSTSLVNYIIASHRSPWRVCLDCKDWIVDNSARWRERILRRP
;
A
#
# COMPACT_ATOMS: atom_id res chain seq x y z
N MET A 1 3.38 10.12 -10.43
CA MET A 1 4.38 9.48 -9.56
C MET A 1 5.72 10.20 -9.68
N ARG A 2 5.99 11.10 -8.73
CA ARG A 2 7.35 11.63 -8.54
C ARG A 2 8.27 10.48 -8.14
N ARG A 3 9.37 10.30 -8.87
CA ARG A 3 10.39 9.31 -8.54
C ARG A 3 11.35 9.95 -7.57
N ALA A 4 11.54 9.34 -6.40
CA ALA A 4 12.56 9.77 -5.47
C ALA A 4 13.56 8.65 -5.21
N PRO A 5 14.88 8.88 -5.36
CA PRO A 5 15.89 7.98 -4.84
C PRO A 5 15.74 7.78 -3.33
N LEU A 6 16.40 6.75 -2.80
CA LEU A 6 16.50 6.45 -1.37
C LEU A 6 17.32 7.53 -0.62
N HIS A 7 16.85 8.77 -0.60
CA HIS A 7 17.26 9.72 0.40
C HIS A 7 16.16 9.75 1.45
N LYS A 8 16.48 9.08 2.56
CA LYS A 8 15.65 9.07 3.76
C LYS A 8 15.40 10.53 4.10
N ASP A 9 14.13 10.93 4.17
CA ASP A 9 13.77 12.15 4.86
C ASP A 9 14.39 12.09 6.27
N GLU A 10 15.46 12.85 6.49
CA GLU A 10 16.23 12.83 7.73
C GLU A 10 15.54 13.62 8.84
N ARG A 11 14.45 14.35 8.51
CA ARG A 11 13.70 15.14 9.48
C ARG A 11 13.07 14.20 10.51
N LYS A 12 13.44 14.43 11.77
CA LYS A 12 12.91 13.70 12.93
C LYS A 12 12.28 14.67 13.92
N VAL A 13 11.21 14.23 14.55
CA VAL A 13 10.58 14.89 15.71
C VAL A 13 10.53 13.87 16.83
N SER A 14 11.18 14.18 17.96
CA SER A 14 11.29 13.26 19.11
C SER A 14 11.80 11.87 18.71
N ASP A 15 12.91 11.83 17.95
CA ASP A 15 13.55 10.62 17.39
C ASP A 15 12.71 9.75 16.44
N LYS A 16 11.47 10.14 16.16
CA LYS A 16 10.61 9.52 15.15
C LYS A 16 10.75 10.28 13.84
N ARG A 17 10.71 9.56 12.71
CA ARG A 17 10.64 10.20 11.39
C ARG A 17 9.41 11.11 11.34
N LEU A 18 9.58 12.30 10.78
CA LEU A 18 8.49 13.26 10.63
C LEU A 18 7.34 12.68 9.77
N ARG A 19 7.69 11.89 8.75
CA ARG A 19 6.74 11.30 7.80
C ARG A 19 6.84 9.79 7.73
N LYS A 20 5.70 9.14 7.51
CA LYS A 20 5.66 7.71 7.16
C LYS A 20 6.22 7.53 5.75
N SER A 21 7.03 6.51 5.58
CA SER A 21 7.50 6.08 4.28
C SER A 21 7.71 4.58 4.32
N GLY A 22 7.38 3.90 3.22
CA GLY A 22 7.47 2.45 3.13
C GLY A 22 7.86 2.01 1.73
N LEU A 23 8.47 0.82 1.65
CA LEU A 23 8.71 0.15 0.38
C LEU A 23 7.36 -0.32 -0.18
N LEU A 24 7.09 -0.03 -1.44
CA LEU A 24 5.92 -0.58 -2.11
C LEU A 24 6.13 -2.10 -2.30
N PRO A 25 5.27 -2.98 -1.76
CA PRO A 25 5.48 -4.42 -1.80
C PRO A 25 5.53 -4.99 -3.21
N LEU A 26 5.92 -6.27 -3.31
CA LEU A 26 5.88 -7.09 -4.53
C LEU A 26 6.81 -6.65 -5.67
N GLN A 27 7.88 -5.90 -5.39
CA GLN A 27 8.84 -5.45 -6.41
C GLN A 27 9.42 -6.59 -7.27
N VAL A 28 9.80 -7.71 -6.65
CA VAL A 28 10.38 -8.87 -7.36
C VAL A 28 9.42 -9.43 -8.42
N GLU A 29 8.12 -9.21 -8.25
CA GLU A 29 7.08 -9.77 -9.12
C GLU A 29 6.77 -8.86 -10.32
N SER A 30 7.10 -7.57 -10.30
CA SER A 30 6.82 -6.65 -11.41
C SER A 30 7.95 -6.54 -12.42
N GLY A 31 9.14 -7.06 -12.12
CA GLY A 31 10.33 -6.85 -12.96
C GLY A 31 10.79 -5.39 -13.00
N ASP A 32 10.35 -4.57 -12.03
CA ASP A 32 10.76 -3.18 -11.95
C ASP A 32 12.28 -3.09 -11.76
N SER A 33 12.91 -2.21 -12.53
CA SER A 33 14.36 -1.98 -12.47
C SER A 33 14.80 -1.32 -11.16
N GLU A 34 13.88 -0.71 -10.43
CA GLU A 34 14.15 0.11 -9.24
C GLU A 34 13.18 -0.22 -8.09
N GLU A 35 13.62 0.05 -6.87
CA GLU A 35 12.77 0.00 -5.68
C GLU A 35 11.82 1.19 -5.69
N LEU A 36 10.52 0.91 -5.59
CA LEU A 36 9.51 1.97 -5.49
C LEU A 36 9.07 2.14 -4.04
N TYR A 37 8.93 3.40 -3.64
CA TYR A 37 8.54 3.81 -2.30
C TYR A 37 7.23 4.59 -2.34
N TYR A 38 6.51 4.57 -1.23
CA TYR A 38 5.42 5.49 -0.97
C TYR A 38 5.74 6.33 0.26
N HIS A 39 5.36 7.61 0.21
CA HIS A 39 5.65 8.59 1.24
C HIS A 39 4.36 9.30 1.66
N GLU A 40 4.26 9.63 2.94
CA GLU A 40 3.22 10.50 3.46
C GLU A 40 3.52 11.95 3.05
N ALA A 41 2.56 12.57 2.37
CA ALA A 41 2.56 13.98 2.04
C ALA A 41 1.54 14.71 2.90
N GLN A 42 1.83 15.95 3.29
CA GLN A 42 0.90 16.79 4.02
C GLN A 42 0.72 18.13 3.32
N THR A 43 -0.54 18.52 3.13
CA THR A 43 -0.92 19.87 2.70
C THR A 43 -1.84 20.48 3.74
N SER A 44 -1.61 21.73 4.09
CA SER A 44 -2.42 22.46 5.08
C SER A 44 -2.67 23.88 4.57
N SER A 45 -3.89 24.36 4.76
CA SER A 45 -4.36 25.66 4.28
C SER A 45 -5.12 26.34 5.40
N LEU A 46 -4.81 27.62 5.63
CA LEU A 46 -5.52 28.48 6.55
C LEU A 46 -5.77 29.81 5.85
N SER A 47 -7.04 30.13 5.61
CA SER A 47 -7.50 31.42 5.11
C SER A 47 -8.19 32.17 6.24
N TRP A 48 -7.80 33.42 6.50
CA TRP A 48 -8.44 34.26 7.52
C TRP A 48 -8.41 35.74 7.15
N GLY A 49 -9.36 36.52 7.66
CA GLY A 49 -9.44 37.95 7.42
C GLY A 49 -10.75 38.54 7.97
N PRO A 50 -10.81 39.86 8.22
CA PRO A 50 -12.05 40.55 8.53
C PRO A 50 -13.09 40.52 7.40
N ASP A 51 -12.67 40.50 6.13
CA ASP A 51 -13.57 40.50 4.97
C ASP A 51 -12.91 39.94 3.69
N GLU A 52 -13.61 40.05 2.56
CA GLU A 52 -13.17 39.56 1.24
C GLU A 52 -12.08 40.44 0.59
N TRP A 53 -11.81 41.62 1.13
CA TRP A 53 -10.82 42.57 0.60
C TRP A 53 -9.52 42.55 1.39
N PHE A 54 -9.60 42.25 2.68
CA PHE A 54 -8.45 42.15 3.58
C PHE A 54 -8.42 40.77 4.22
N TRP A 55 -7.65 39.87 3.61
CA TRP A 55 -7.49 38.50 4.08
C TRP A 55 -6.07 38.02 3.84
N THR A 56 -5.74 36.90 4.46
CA THR A 56 -4.42 36.27 4.41
C THR A 56 -4.58 34.77 4.22
N GLU A 57 -3.70 34.21 3.39
CA GLU A 57 -3.55 32.78 3.21
C GLU A 57 -2.21 32.31 3.76
N LEU A 58 -2.25 31.28 4.60
CA LEU A 58 -1.10 30.45 4.90
C LEU A 58 -1.32 29.07 4.27
N PHE A 59 -0.46 28.72 3.32
CA PHE A 59 -0.52 27.44 2.63
C PHE A 59 0.81 26.71 2.77
N LEU A 60 0.78 25.54 3.40
CA LEU A 60 1.94 24.73 3.72
C LEU A 60 1.85 23.42 2.94
N VAL A 61 2.83 23.18 2.07
CA VAL A 61 2.93 21.95 1.28
C VAL A 61 4.23 21.26 1.63
N ASP A 62 4.12 20.07 2.22
CA ASP A 62 5.24 19.20 2.50
C ASP A 62 5.16 17.99 1.57
N THR A 63 5.84 18.13 0.42
CA THR A 63 6.05 17.08 -0.58
C THR A 63 7.53 16.82 -0.84
N TYR A 64 8.38 17.17 0.13
CA TYR A 64 9.81 16.88 0.07
C TYR A 64 10.04 15.43 0.45
N PHE A 65 10.60 14.64 -0.46
CA PHE A 65 10.81 13.20 -0.27
C PHE A 65 12.29 12.81 -0.32
N GLY A 66 13.20 13.79 -0.36
CA GLY A 66 14.64 13.57 -0.46
C GLY A 66 15.14 13.33 -1.88
N SER A 67 14.26 13.37 -2.89
CA SER A 67 14.63 13.39 -4.31
C SER A 67 15.43 14.62 -4.72
N GLU A 68 15.27 15.69 -3.96
CA GLU A 68 15.85 16.99 -4.21
C GLU A 68 17.19 17.09 -3.46
N ASP A 69 18.22 17.64 -4.10
CA ASP A 69 19.62 17.50 -3.63
C ASP A 69 19.87 17.96 -2.18
N ASN A 70 19.06 18.90 -1.66
CA ASN A 70 18.94 19.26 -0.26
C ASN A 70 17.77 20.26 -0.07
N LEU A 71 17.40 20.56 1.19
CA LEU A 71 16.38 21.58 1.52
C LEU A 71 16.71 22.95 0.90
N LEU A 72 17.99 23.30 0.82
CA LEU A 72 18.42 24.56 0.23
C LEU A 72 18.17 24.56 -1.28
N THR A 73 18.41 23.48 -2.02
CA THR A 73 18.14 23.36 -3.48
C THR A 73 16.67 23.11 -3.81
N TYR A 74 15.87 22.54 -2.89
CA TYR A 74 14.41 22.47 -3.01
C TYR A 74 13.77 23.87 -3.17
N LEU A 75 14.40 24.91 -2.58
CA LEU A 75 13.98 26.30 -2.68
C LEU A 75 14.96 27.19 -3.48
N ALA A 76 16.22 26.78 -3.66
CA ALA A 76 17.26 27.52 -4.38
C ALA A 76 17.17 27.29 -5.88
N GLY A 77 16.12 27.86 -6.45
CA GLY A 77 16.01 28.16 -7.88
C GLY A 77 15.28 29.48 -8.13
N SER A 78 14.78 30.13 -7.08
CA SER A 78 14.01 31.36 -7.23
C SER A 78 14.17 32.26 -6.01
N THR A 79 14.84 33.39 -6.20
CA THR A 79 14.99 34.45 -5.19
C THR A 79 13.64 35.02 -4.72
N HIS A 80 12.56 34.85 -5.50
CA HIS A 80 11.21 35.35 -5.21
C HIS A 80 10.07 34.35 -5.51
N GLY A 81 10.36 33.05 -5.63
CA GLY A 81 9.47 32.13 -6.36
C GLY A 81 9.65 32.27 -7.87
N ASN A 82 9.27 31.25 -8.64
CA ASN A 82 9.37 31.24 -10.11
C ASN A 82 8.19 31.98 -10.78
N GLY A 83 7.49 32.86 -10.04
CA GLY A 83 6.28 33.55 -10.48
C GLY A 83 5.02 32.68 -10.49
N PHE A 84 5.13 31.37 -10.28
CA PHE A 84 3.98 30.47 -10.21
C PHE A 84 3.32 30.50 -8.83
N ASP A 85 2.01 30.23 -8.82
CA ASP A 85 1.20 30.11 -7.61
C ASP A 85 1.45 28.74 -6.93
N PRO A 86 2.15 28.71 -5.78
CA PRO A 86 2.48 27.44 -5.13
C PRO A 86 1.24 26.71 -4.62
N PRO A 87 0.23 27.35 -3.96
CA PRO A 87 -1.03 26.70 -3.60
C PRO A 87 -1.74 25.96 -4.73
N LEU A 88 -1.66 26.45 -5.96
CA LEU A 88 -2.23 25.80 -7.15
C LEU A 88 -1.33 24.71 -7.77
N GLY A 89 -0.22 24.35 -7.11
CA GLY A 89 0.67 23.29 -7.55
C GLY A 89 1.55 23.69 -8.74
N GLY A 90 1.84 24.98 -8.90
CA GLY A 90 2.60 25.49 -10.04
C GLY A 90 1.75 25.74 -11.29
N VAL A 91 0.43 25.67 -11.18
CA VAL A 91 -0.50 25.99 -12.27
C VAL A 91 -1.05 27.40 -12.06
N GLY A 92 -0.70 28.31 -12.96
CA GLY A 92 -1.05 29.73 -12.84
C GLY A 92 0.06 30.55 -12.18
N THR A 93 -0.04 31.86 -12.35
CA THR A 93 0.99 32.82 -11.93
C THR A 93 0.47 33.70 -10.80
N MET A 94 1.35 34.10 -9.89
CA MET A 94 1.05 35.10 -8.86
C MET A 94 0.84 36.51 -9.43
N GLU A 95 1.09 36.70 -10.73
CA GLU A 95 0.87 37.96 -11.46
C GLU A 95 -0.62 38.29 -11.60
N THR A 96 -1.50 37.28 -11.56
CA THR A 96 -2.95 37.47 -11.62
C THR A 96 -3.55 37.11 -10.27
N PRO A 97 -3.59 38.04 -9.29
CA PRO A 97 -4.08 37.75 -7.95
C PRO A 97 -5.57 37.41 -7.98
N CYS A 98 -5.95 36.34 -7.27
CA CYS A 98 -7.36 36.06 -6.99
C CYS A 98 -7.77 36.87 -5.74
N PHE A 99 -8.67 37.84 -5.92
CA PHE A 99 -9.08 38.72 -4.82
C PHE A 99 -10.14 38.10 -3.90
N ASP A 100 -11.02 37.26 -4.45
CA ASP A 100 -12.08 36.61 -3.67
C ASP A 100 -11.49 35.40 -2.90
N PRO A 101 -11.44 35.44 -1.55
CA PRO A 101 -10.85 34.36 -0.76
C PRO A 101 -11.60 33.04 -0.94
N ARG A 102 -12.92 33.07 -1.18
CA ARG A 102 -13.73 31.87 -1.37
C ARG A 102 -13.46 31.24 -2.73
N ASP A 103 -13.33 32.05 -3.77
CA ASP A 103 -12.96 31.54 -5.10
C ASP A 103 -11.58 30.91 -5.00
N TYR A 104 -10.61 31.64 -4.45
CA TYR A 104 -9.24 31.14 -4.31
C TYR A 104 -9.17 29.84 -3.49
N TRP A 105 -9.93 29.75 -2.41
CA TRP A 105 -10.04 28.52 -1.63
C TRP A 105 -10.56 27.34 -2.46
N LEU A 106 -11.62 27.52 -3.24
CA LEU A 106 -12.11 26.50 -4.17
C LEU A 106 -11.09 26.16 -5.26
N MET A 107 -10.35 27.15 -5.79
CA MET A 107 -9.29 26.91 -6.78
C MET A 107 -8.23 25.96 -6.21
N LYS A 108 -7.74 26.25 -5.00
CA LYS A 108 -6.73 25.43 -4.32
C LYS A 108 -7.27 24.04 -4.05
N LEU A 109 -8.49 23.93 -3.55
CA LEU A 109 -9.08 22.63 -3.24
C LEU A 109 -9.24 21.78 -4.50
N ASP A 110 -9.80 22.33 -5.58
CA ASP A 110 -9.92 21.65 -6.88
C ASP A 110 -8.57 21.12 -7.36
N ARG A 111 -7.54 21.98 -7.36
CA ARG A 111 -6.19 21.61 -7.78
C ARG A 111 -5.55 20.54 -6.91
N ARG A 112 -5.71 20.61 -5.58
CA ARG A 112 -5.09 19.65 -4.67
C ARG A 112 -5.80 18.32 -4.66
N VAL A 113 -7.12 18.30 -4.78
CA VAL A 113 -7.87 17.05 -4.91
C VAL A 113 -7.53 16.36 -6.23
N LEU A 114 -7.39 17.11 -7.33
CA LEU A 114 -6.87 16.58 -8.59
C LEU A 114 -5.49 15.94 -8.40
N GLN A 115 -4.54 16.68 -7.81
CA GLN A 115 -3.18 16.16 -7.58
C GLN A 115 -3.16 14.89 -6.72
N VAL A 116 -3.92 14.87 -5.62
CA VAL A 116 -4.06 13.69 -4.76
C VAL A 116 -4.62 12.51 -5.55
N THR A 117 -5.62 12.76 -6.37
CA THR A 117 -6.25 11.72 -7.21
C THR A 117 -5.25 11.14 -8.21
N GLU A 118 -4.51 11.96 -8.94
CA GLU A 118 -3.53 11.51 -9.92
C GLU A 118 -2.38 10.70 -9.28
N GLU A 119 -1.86 11.15 -8.13
CA GLU A 119 -0.78 10.44 -7.44
C GLU A 119 -1.27 9.11 -6.85
N TYR A 120 -2.48 9.05 -6.28
CA TYR A 120 -3.07 7.79 -5.81
C TYR A 120 -3.39 6.85 -6.96
N THR A 121 -3.89 7.35 -8.09
CA THR A 121 -4.12 6.53 -9.30
C THR A 121 -2.81 5.87 -9.74
N ALA A 122 -1.75 6.66 -9.93
CA ALA A 122 -0.46 6.13 -10.36
C ALA A 122 0.11 5.10 -9.36
N LEU A 123 0.03 5.38 -8.06
CA LEU A 123 0.50 4.47 -7.01
C LEU A 123 -0.29 3.17 -6.98
N ILE A 124 -1.62 3.26 -7.00
CA ILE A 124 -2.52 2.10 -6.87
C ILE A 124 -2.50 1.26 -8.13
N GLU A 125 -2.43 1.85 -9.33
CA GLU A 125 -2.31 1.10 -10.58
C GLU A 125 -1.00 0.32 -10.62
N THR A 126 0.11 0.96 -10.24
CA THR A 126 1.41 0.29 -10.12
C THR A 126 1.31 -0.89 -9.16
N PHE A 127 0.79 -0.66 -7.95
CA PHE A 127 0.66 -1.71 -6.95
C PHE A 127 -0.30 -2.83 -7.38
N ASN A 128 -1.41 -2.48 -8.03
CA ASN A 128 -2.41 -3.40 -8.55
C ASN A 128 -1.82 -4.34 -9.59
N ASN A 129 -0.98 -3.83 -10.49
CA ASN A 129 -0.30 -4.66 -11.47
C ASN A 129 0.63 -5.68 -10.79
N ARG A 130 1.39 -5.25 -9.76
CA ARG A 130 2.22 -6.16 -8.96
C ARG A 130 1.39 -7.23 -8.25
N MET A 131 0.24 -6.84 -7.68
CA MET A 131 -0.68 -7.76 -7.00
C MET A 131 -1.28 -8.78 -7.96
N GLU A 132 -1.63 -8.40 -9.19
CA GLU A 132 -2.17 -9.35 -10.17
C GLU A 132 -1.12 -10.36 -10.65
N GLU A 133 0.13 -9.93 -10.86
CA GLU A 133 1.22 -10.84 -11.22
C GLU A 133 1.50 -11.85 -10.11
N TYR A 134 1.68 -11.35 -8.88
CA TYR A 134 1.87 -12.21 -7.73
C TYR A 134 0.68 -13.14 -7.51
N GLY A 135 -0.54 -12.63 -7.66
CA GLY A 135 -1.78 -13.40 -7.58
C GLY A 135 -1.83 -14.57 -8.56
N ARG A 136 -1.38 -14.37 -9.80
CA ARG A 136 -1.26 -15.43 -10.82
C ARG A 136 -0.22 -16.48 -10.42
N LYS A 137 0.94 -16.06 -9.91
CA LYS A 137 2.02 -16.95 -9.47
C LYS A 137 1.62 -17.86 -8.31
N ILE A 138 0.87 -17.32 -7.33
CA ILE A 138 0.47 -18.10 -6.14
C ILE A 138 -0.87 -18.83 -6.32
N GLN A 139 -1.60 -18.59 -7.41
CA GLN A 139 -2.94 -19.16 -7.62
C GLN A 139 -2.93 -20.69 -7.46
N ARG A 140 -1.95 -21.37 -8.07
CA ARG A 140 -1.81 -22.83 -8.06
C ARG A 140 -1.04 -23.39 -6.86
N LYS A 141 -0.50 -22.52 -5.99
CA LYS A 141 0.25 -22.95 -4.79
C LYS A 141 -0.71 -23.07 -3.62
N PHE A 142 -0.92 -24.29 -3.13
CA PHE A 142 -1.80 -24.58 -2.00
C PHE A 142 -1.07 -24.55 -0.66
N GLU A 143 0.23 -24.83 -0.68
CA GLU A 143 1.10 -24.79 0.49
C GLU A 143 2.09 -23.63 0.38
N ASP A 144 2.43 -23.06 1.54
CA ASP A 144 3.46 -22.04 1.65
C ASP A 144 4.85 -22.68 1.63
N ASP A 145 5.87 -21.89 1.32
CA ASP A 145 7.25 -22.37 1.36
C ASP A 145 7.75 -22.50 2.81
N ARG A 146 8.90 -23.17 3.00
CA ARG A 146 9.45 -23.48 4.33
C ARG A 146 9.70 -22.23 5.19
N LYS A 147 9.93 -21.08 4.56
CA LYS A 147 10.19 -19.80 5.25
C LYS A 147 8.92 -18.98 5.51
N ARG A 148 7.73 -19.49 5.13
CA ARG A 148 6.44 -18.77 5.20
C ARG A 148 6.49 -17.43 4.45
N THR A 149 7.25 -17.37 3.37
CA THR A 149 7.46 -16.18 2.57
C THR A 149 6.17 -15.73 1.92
N HIS A 150 5.29 -16.64 1.47
CA HIS A 150 4.01 -16.22 0.91
C HIS A 150 3.07 -15.66 1.98
N THR A 151 3.02 -16.25 3.18
CA THR A 151 2.27 -15.72 4.33
C THR A 151 2.75 -14.31 4.69
N GLN A 152 4.06 -14.10 4.87
CA GLN A 152 4.62 -12.78 5.18
C GLN A 152 4.32 -11.75 4.08
N THR A 153 4.51 -12.15 2.82
CA THR A 153 4.25 -11.27 1.66
C THR A 153 2.78 -10.87 1.59
N LEU A 154 1.85 -11.83 1.76
CA LEU A 154 0.42 -11.57 1.78
C LEU A 154 0.02 -10.63 2.92
N SER A 155 0.56 -10.84 4.13
CA SER A 155 0.33 -9.95 5.28
C SER A 155 0.83 -8.53 4.99
N ASN A 156 2.03 -8.37 4.46
CA ASN A 156 2.59 -7.05 4.11
C ASN A 156 1.74 -6.34 3.05
N VAL A 157 1.24 -7.08 2.05
CA VAL A 157 0.33 -6.52 1.03
C VAL A 157 -0.98 -6.06 1.67
N ILE A 158 -1.59 -6.89 2.52
CA ILE A 158 -2.84 -6.55 3.22
C ILE A 158 -2.68 -5.31 4.09
N GLU A 159 -1.59 -5.22 4.84
CA GLU A 159 -1.27 -4.06 5.67
C GLU A 159 -1.06 -2.79 4.83
N THR A 160 -0.30 -2.89 3.73
CA THR A 160 -0.08 -1.75 2.82
C THR A 160 -1.40 -1.28 2.18
N ILE A 161 -2.26 -2.22 1.76
CA ILE A 161 -3.59 -1.88 1.25
C ILE A 161 -4.41 -1.15 2.33
N GLN A 162 -4.36 -1.63 3.58
CA GLN A 162 -5.08 -1.02 4.69
C GLN A 162 -4.67 0.43 4.90
N ILE A 163 -3.36 0.73 4.88
CA ILE A 163 -2.83 2.10 4.99
C ILE A 163 -3.44 3.00 3.91
N PHE A 164 -3.45 2.55 2.65
CA PHE A 164 -3.99 3.35 1.55
C PHE A 164 -5.50 3.56 1.66
N VAL A 165 -6.25 2.50 2.04
CA VAL A 165 -7.69 2.57 2.26
C VAL A 165 -8.04 3.56 3.38
N ASP A 166 -7.30 3.54 4.48
CA ASP A 166 -7.54 4.43 5.62
C ASP A 166 -7.26 5.88 5.26
N CYS A 167 -6.16 6.16 4.56
CA CYS A 167 -5.85 7.50 4.07
C CYS A 167 -6.93 8.04 3.11
N ILE A 168 -7.32 7.25 2.10
CA ILE A 168 -8.36 7.66 1.15
C ILE A 168 -9.71 7.86 1.85
N SER A 169 -10.06 6.98 2.80
CA SER A 169 -11.28 7.11 3.59
C SER A 169 -11.30 8.42 4.39
N GLY A 170 -10.16 8.81 4.98
CA GLY A 170 -10.04 10.08 5.69
C GLY A 170 -10.33 11.29 4.79
N VAL A 171 -9.81 11.29 3.56
CA VAL A 171 -10.06 12.36 2.57
C VAL A 171 -11.55 12.43 2.19
N ILE A 172 -12.15 11.28 1.89
CA ILE A 172 -13.57 11.20 1.49
C ILE A 172 -14.49 11.64 2.62
N ILE A 173 -14.25 11.17 3.85
CA ILE A 173 -15.06 11.54 5.03
C ILE A 173 -14.95 13.05 5.31
N ALA A 174 -13.75 13.63 5.19
CA ALA A 174 -13.55 15.06 5.34
C ALA A 174 -14.35 15.85 4.30
N TRP A 175 -14.33 15.42 3.03
CA TRP A 175 -15.12 16.04 1.97
C TRP A 175 -16.63 15.92 2.21
N GLU A 176 -17.13 14.74 2.57
CA GLU A 176 -18.54 14.53 2.87
C GLU A 176 -19.01 15.40 4.06
N THR A 177 -18.16 15.57 5.05
CA THR A 177 -18.44 16.41 6.22
C THR A 177 -18.52 17.87 5.80
N PHE A 178 -17.57 18.34 4.98
CA PHE A 178 -17.61 19.68 4.39
C PHE A 178 -18.87 19.89 3.54
N GLN A 179 -19.21 18.93 2.68
CA GLN A 179 -20.44 18.97 1.86
C GLN A 179 -21.71 19.12 2.71
N LYS A 180 -21.80 18.41 3.83
CA LYS A 180 -22.99 18.46 4.71
C LYS A 180 -23.07 19.74 5.52
N THR A 181 -21.94 20.37 5.84
CA THR A 181 -21.89 21.43 6.87
C THR A 181 -21.62 22.82 6.31
N GLN A 182 -20.80 22.95 5.28
CA GLN A 182 -20.21 24.24 4.87
C GLN A 182 -20.36 24.54 3.36
N ILE A 183 -20.82 23.60 2.54
CA ILE A 183 -20.96 23.82 1.08
C ILE A 183 -21.95 24.93 0.73
N SER A 184 -22.87 25.27 1.62
CA SER A 184 -23.86 26.34 1.43
C SER A 184 -23.19 27.70 1.21
N PHE A 185 -22.02 27.93 1.81
CA PHE A 185 -21.21 29.15 1.61
C PHE A 185 -20.75 29.35 0.16
N PHE A 186 -20.70 28.28 -0.63
CA PHE A 186 -20.24 28.27 -2.02
C PHE A 186 -21.37 28.00 -3.02
N THR A 187 -22.60 27.81 -2.56
CA THR A 187 -23.75 27.45 -3.40
C THR A 187 -24.91 28.40 -3.19
N ILE A 188 -25.58 28.31 -2.04
CA ILE A 188 -26.76 29.14 -1.73
C ILE A 188 -26.37 30.61 -1.53
N HIS A 189 -25.22 30.85 -0.90
CA HIS A 189 -24.75 32.19 -0.54
C HIS A 189 -23.81 32.83 -1.58
N ALA A 190 -23.70 32.23 -2.77
CA ALA A 190 -22.83 32.69 -3.85
C ALA A 190 -23.42 32.32 -5.24
N ARG A 191 -24.73 32.49 -5.42
CA ARG A 191 -25.45 32.04 -6.65
C ARG A 191 -25.00 32.77 -7.91
N GLU A 192 -24.50 33.99 -7.75
CA GLU A 192 -23.93 34.82 -8.79
C GLU A 192 -22.57 34.33 -9.30
N LYS A 193 -21.89 33.45 -8.56
CA LYS A 193 -20.56 32.92 -8.89
C LYS A 193 -20.66 31.68 -9.78
N LEU A 194 -20.74 31.90 -11.09
CA LEU A 194 -20.90 30.82 -12.10
C LEU A 194 -19.75 29.80 -12.12
N GLU A 195 -18.54 30.18 -11.68
CA GLU A 195 -17.38 29.28 -11.63
C GLU A 195 -17.42 28.29 -10.46
N TYR A 196 -18.15 28.59 -9.38
CA TYR A 196 -18.16 27.75 -8.17
C TYR A 196 -18.78 26.37 -8.43
N PRO A 197 -19.97 26.25 -9.08
CA PRO A 197 -20.51 24.95 -9.44
C PRO A 197 -19.53 24.11 -10.26
N ARG A 198 -18.85 24.72 -11.23
CA ARG A 198 -17.87 24.02 -12.09
C ARG A 198 -16.71 23.44 -11.28
N ARG A 199 -16.15 24.21 -10.34
CA ARG A 199 -15.06 23.73 -9.45
C ARG A 199 -15.54 22.65 -8.50
N ILE A 200 -16.73 22.81 -7.93
CA ILE A 200 -17.34 21.82 -7.04
C ILE A 200 -17.58 20.50 -7.79
N ASP A 201 -18.09 20.55 -9.02
CA ASP A 201 -18.32 19.38 -9.86
C ASP A 201 -17.01 18.64 -10.20
N ASN A 202 -15.93 19.38 -10.45
CA ASN A 202 -14.61 18.78 -10.64
C ASN A 202 -14.13 18.07 -9.37
N ILE A 203 -14.23 18.73 -8.21
CA ILE A 203 -13.87 18.12 -6.91
C ILE A 203 -14.69 16.84 -6.68
N ILE A 204 -16.00 16.87 -6.94
CA ILE A 204 -16.88 15.68 -6.81
C ILE A 204 -16.39 14.56 -7.73
N ARG A 205 -16.04 14.86 -8.98
CA ARG A 205 -15.51 13.88 -9.93
C ARG A 205 -14.22 13.24 -9.42
N HIS A 206 -13.30 14.04 -8.89
CA HIS A 206 -12.04 13.54 -8.34
C HIS A 206 -12.26 12.71 -7.06
N MET A 207 -13.18 13.11 -6.18
CA MET A 207 -13.57 12.33 -5.00
C MET A 207 -14.21 10.99 -5.38
N ALA A 208 -15.03 10.95 -6.44
CA ALA A 208 -15.60 9.71 -6.96
C ALA A 208 -14.52 8.75 -7.49
N GLU A 209 -13.45 9.29 -8.09
CA GLU A 209 -12.30 8.49 -8.53
C GLU A 209 -11.52 7.91 -7.35
N LEU A 210 -11.27 8.70 -6.30
CA LEU A 210 -10.70 8.20 -5.05
C LEU A 210 -11.54 7.08 -4.42
N GLU A 211 -12.87 7.22 -4.42
CA GLU A 211 -13.79 6.17 -3.96
C GLU A 211 -13.68 4.90 -4.80
N ARG A 212 -13.56 5.03 -6.13
CA ARG A 212 -13.33 3.90 -7.05
C ARG A 212 -12.04 3.15 -6.70
N LEU A 213 -10.94 3.88 -6.49
CA LEU A 213 -9.65 3.31 -6.10
C LEU A 213 -9.71 2.61 -4.74
N LYS A 214 -10.40 3.21 -3.75
CA LYS A 214 -10.64 2.60 -2.44
C LYS A 214 -11.35 1.25 -2.58
N ARG A 215 -12.42 1.19 -3.37
CA ARG A 215 -13.19 -0.04 -3.61
C ARG A 215 -12.33 -1.12 -4.26
N LEU A 216 -11.54 -0.77 -5.27
CA LEU A 216 -10.59 -1.68 -5.91
C LEU A 216 -9.65 -2.30 -4.87
N LEU A 217 -9.03 -1.47 -4.02
CA LEU A 217 -8.14 -1.91 -2.97
C LEU A 217 -8.82 -2.85 -1.97
N ILE A 218 -10.04 -2.53 -1.52
CA ILE A 218 -10.82 -3.41 -0.63
C ILE A 218 -11.04 -4.78 -1.29
N THR A 219 -11.45 -4.83 -2.56
CA THR A 219 -11.62 -6.09 -3.29
C THR A 219 -10.31 -6.90 -3.35
N LYS A 220 -9.18 -6.24 -3.62
CA LYS A 220 -7.86 -6.93 -3.60
C LYS A 220 -7.52 -7.45 -2.21
N ARG A 221 -7.76 -6.66 -1.16
CA ARG A 221 -7.50 -7.06 0.23
C ARG A 221 -8.25 -8.33 0.58
N GLU A 222 -9.53 -8.43 0.25
CA GLU A 222 -10.33 -9.61 0.54
C GLU A 222 -9.85 -10.85 -0.25
N ARG A 223 -9.46 -10.69 -1.51
CA ARG A 223 -8.83 -11.76 -2.30
C ARG A 223 -7.54 -12.28 -1.65
N PHE A 224 -6.69 -11.37 -1.20
CA PHE A 224 -5.41 -11.71 -0.56
C PHE A 224 -5.62 -12.32 0.84
N LYS A 225 -6.57 -11.81 1.63
CA LYS A 225 -6.97 -12.39 2.92
C LYS A 225 -7.50 -13.81 2.75
N PHE A 226 -8.35 -14.06 1.75
CA PHE A 226 -8.83 -15.41 1.47
C PHE A 226 -7.66 -16.37 1.19
N LYS A 227 -6.69 -15.94 0.38
CA LYS A 227 -5.50 -16.74 0.09
C LYS A 227 -4.62 -16.97 1.32
N LEU A 228 -4.43 -15.94 2.15
CA LEU A 228 -3.70 -16.06 3.42
C LEU A 228 -4.37 -17.07 4.35
N ASN A 229 -5.69 -16.98 4.50
CA ASN A 229 -6.48 -17.91 5.30
C ASN A 229 -6.38 -19.34 4.75
N SER A 230 -6.30 -19.54 3.43
CA SER A 230 -6.06 -20.87 2.85
C SER A 230 -4.75 -21.49 3.33
N TYR A 231 -3.67 -20.71 3.48
CA TYR A 231 -2.39 -21.24 3.98
C TYR A 231 -2.42 -21.60 5.47
N VAL A 232 -3.19 -20.85 6.27
CA VAL A 232 -3.27 -21.05 7.72
C VAL A 232 -4.31 -22.12 8.09
N ALA A 233 -5.47 -22.11 7.43
CA ALA A 233 -6.63 -22.91 7.81
C ALA A 233 -6.63 -24.29 7.17
N PHE A 234 -5.98 -24.53 6.03
CA PHE A 234 -6.02 -25.84 5.37
C PHE A 234 -5.51 -26.99 6.26
N PRO A 235 -4.37 -26.86 6.98
CA PRO A 235 -3.93 -27.90 7.92
C PRO A 235 -4.92 -28.13 9.06
N LEU A 236 -5.51 -27.05 9.59
CA LEU A 236 -6.46 -27.10 10.70
C LEU A 236 -7.80 -27.74 10.28
N LEU A 237 -8.33 -27.35 9.13
CA LEU A 237 -9.56 -27.91 8.58
C LEU A 237 -9.37 -29.37 8.16
N PHE A 238 -8.19 -29.74 7.64
CA PHE A 238 -7.86 -31.13 7.36
C PHE A 238 -7.85 -31.97 8.65
N THR A 239 -7.22 -31.47 9.73
CA THR A 239 -7.27 -32.16 11.03
C THR A 239 -8.69 -32.27 11.56
N ALA A 240 -9.47 -31.19 11.52
CA ALA A 240 -10.86 -31.18 11.99
C ALA A 240 -11.74 -32.16 11.19
N ALA A 241 -11.59 -32.20 9.86
CA ALA A 241 -12.33 -33.12 8.99
C ALA A 241 -12.00 -34.58 9.28
N ILE A 242 -10.74 -34.91 9.57
CA ILE A 242 -10.35 -36.26 10.01
C ILE A 242 -11.07 -36.63 11.32
N PHE A 243 -11.20 -35.70 12.26
CA PHE A 243 -11.91 -35.94 13.52
C PHE A 243 -13.44 -35.91 13.41
N SER A 244 -13.99 -35.26 12.38
CA SER A 244 -15.44 -35.19 12.11
C SER A 244 -15.96 -36.31 11.22
N MET A 245 -15.10 -37.04 10.51
CA MET A 245 -15.51 -38.30 9.89
C MET A 245 -15.90 -39.26 11.00
N GLU A 246 -17.13 -39.77 10.96
CA GLU A 246 -17.63 -40.86 11.81
C GLU A 246 -16.82 -42.14 11.53
N PHE A 247 -15.55 -42.15 11.91
CA PHE A 247 -14.73 -43.34 11.87
C PHE A 247 -15.19 -44.26 13.00
N VAL A 248 -16.18 -45.07 12.60
CA VAL A 248 -16.36 -46.47 12.98
C VAL A 248 -17.00 -46.67 14.36
N HIS A 249 -18.12 -47.39 14.36
CA HIS A 249 -18.55 -48.26 15.47
C HIS A 249 -17.46 -49.30 15.78
N SER A 250 -16.31 -48.85 16.29
CA SER A 250 -15.20 -49.69 16.69
C SER A 250 -15.42 -50.08 18.15
N LYS A 251 -15.11 -51.33 18.50
CA LYS A 251 -15.10 -51.78 19.90
C LYS A 251 -14.14 -50.95 20.78
N TYR A 252 -13.19 -50.23 20.17
CA TYR A 252 -12.17 -49.45 20.87
C TYR A 252 -12.02 -48.03 20.26
N PRO A 253 -13.01 -47.14 20.42
CA PRO A 253 -13.03 -45.81 19.80
C PRO A 253 -11.86 -44.94 20.27
N TRP A 254 -11.48 -45.06 21.55
CA TRP A 254 -10.37 -44.32 22.12
C TRP A 254 -9.01 -44.71 21.55
N VAL A 255 -8.77 -45.98 21.24
CA VAL A 255 -7.51 -46.44 20.64
C VAL A 255 -7.37 -45.91 19.21
N LEU A 256 -8.45 -45.93 18.43
CA LEU A 256 -8.48 -45.36 17.09
C LEU A 256 -8.27 -43.83 17.14
N PHE A 257 -8.90 -43.15 18.11
CA PHE A 257 -8.74 -41.72 18.33
C PHE A 257 -7.27 -41.36 18.62
N PHE A 258 -6.63 -42.03 19.58
CA PHE A 258 -5.22 -41.77 19.88
C PHE A 258 -4.29 -42.16 18.73
N ALA A 259 -4.60 -43.22 17.97
CA ALA A 259 -3.82 -43.60 16.80
C ALA A 259 -3.92 -42.56 15.67
N VAL A 260 -5.12 -42.04 15.40
CA VAL A 260 -5.34 -40.98 14.40
C VAL A 260 -4.75 -39.65 14.87
N LEU A 261 -4.92 -39.28 16.13
CA LEU A 261 -4.32 -38.07 16.72
C LEU A 261 -2.79 -38.16 16.74
N LEU A 262 -2.22 -39.31 17.09
CA LEU A 262 -0.78 -39.55 17.06
C LEU A 262 -0.28 -39.53 15.61
N SER A 263 -0.99 -40.16 14.67
CA SER A 263 -0.61 -40.18 13.25
C SER A 263 -0.71 -38.81 12.61
N THR A 264 -1.81 -38.07 12.81
CA THR A 264 -1.98 -36.70 12.32
C THR A 264 -1.05 -35.73 13.03
N SER A 265 -0.79 -35.88 14.34
CA SER A 265 0.25 -35.12 15.03
C SER A 265 1.64 -35.48 14.54
N LEU A 266 1.93 -36.75 14.21
CA LEU A 266 3.21 -37.15 13.63
C LEU A 266 3.36 -36.60 12.24
N VAL A 267 2.31 -36.63 11.41
CA VAL A 267 2.31 -36.06 10.06
C VAL A 267 2.46 -34.55 10.14
N ASN A 268 1.68 -33.86 10.96
CA ASN A 268 1.82 -32.43 11.22
C ASN A 268 3.18 -32.10 11.82
N TYR A 269 3.72 -32.93 12.71
CA TYR A 269 5.06 -32.78 13.26
C TYR A 269 6.14 -33.08 12.21
N ILE A 270 5.98 -34.05 11.32
CA ILE A 270 6.93 -34.32 10.23
C ILE A 270 6.90 -33.17 9.21
N ILE A 271 5.74 -32.57 9.00
CA ILE A 271 5.53 -31.41 8.14
C ILE A 271 6.12 -30.15 8.81
N ALA A 272 5.87 -29.93 10.11
CA ALA A 272 6.22 -28.72 10.85
C ALA A 272 7.58 -28.75 11.58
N SER A 273 8.08 -29.91 11.99
CA SER A 273 9.32 -30.08 12.75
C SER A 273 10.54 -30.14 11.84
N HIS A 274 11.53 -29.35 12.22
CA HIS A 274 12.81 -29.19 11.55
C HIS A 274 13.74 -30.42 11.68
N ARG A 275 13.32 -31.52 12.33
CA ARG A 275 14.15 -32.72 12.59
C ARG A 275 13.47 -34.05 12.22
N SER A 276 12.78 -34.12 11.08
CA SER A 276 12.24 -35.42 10.64
C SER A 276 13.36 -36.32 10.07
N PRO A 277 13.45 -37.60 10.46
CA PRO A 277 14.46 -38.54 9.96
C PRO A 277 14.43 -38.69 8.43
N TRP A 278 13.27 -38.47 7.83
CA TRP A 278 13.07 -38.56 6.38
C TRP A 278 13.77 -37.42 5.61
N ARG A 279 13.84 -36.21 6.19
CA ARG A 279 14.60 -35.09 5.60
C ARG A 279 16.10 -35.27 5.74
N VAL A 280 16.58 -35.80 6.87
CA VAL A 280 18.02 -36.15 7.00
C VAL A 280 18.41 -37.16 5.92
N CYS A 281 17.53 -38.11 5.60
CA CYS A 281 17.77 -39.09 4.55
C CYS A 281 17.77 -38.46 3.13
N LEU A 282 16.84 -37.53 2.85
CA LEU A 282 16.78 -36.80 1.57
C LEU A 282 17.96 -35.85 1.39
N ASP A 283 18.31 -35.05 2.40
CA ASP A 283 19.47 -34.14 2.35
C ASP A 283 20.78 -34.93 2.24
N CYS A 284 20.88 -36.11 2.87
CA CYS A 284 22.04 -37.00 2.72
C CYS A 284 22.11 -37.62 1.31
N LYS A 285 20.95 -37.97 0.72
CA LYS A 285 20.89 -38.45 -0.67
C LYS A 285 21.32 -37.37 -1.66
N ASP A 286 20.80 -36.15 -1.51
CA ASP A 286 21.15 -35.02 -2.39
C ASP A 286 22.63 -34.63 -2.21
N TRP A 287 23.15 -34.66 -0.99
CA TRP A 287 24.58 -34.47 -0.72
C TRP A 287 25.46 -35.56 -1.38
N ILE A 288 25.06 -36.82 -1.35
CA ILE A 288 25.77 -37.92 -2.02
C ILE A 288 25.77 -37.73 -3.53
N VAL A 289 24.64 -37.36 -4.13
CA VAL A 289 24.53 -37.12 -5.58
C VAL A 289 25.43 -35.95 -5.99
N ASP A 290 25.37 -34.84 -5.26
CA ASP A 290 26.10 -33.61 -5.59
C ASP A 290 27.62 -33.77 -5.40
N ASN A 291 28.05 -34.52 -4.37
CA ASN A 291 29.45 -34.89 -4.23
C ASN A 291 29.89 -35.87 -5.33
N SER A 292 29.06 -36.83 -5.72
CA SER A 292 29.42 -37.78 -6.79
C SER A 292 29.63 -37.08 -8.14
N ALA A 293 28.87 -36.02 -8.41
CA ALA A 293 29.04 -35.18 -9.60
C ALA A 293 30.35 -34.37 -9.53
N ARG A 294 30.63 -33.72 -8.39
CA ARG A 294 31.88 -32.98 -8.14
C ARG A 294 33.13 -33.87 -8.21
N TRP A 295 33.05 -35.11 -7.74
CA TRP A 295 34.16 -36.06 -7.86
C TRP A 295 34.42 -36.49 -9.30
N ARG A 296 33.39 -36.68 -10.13
CA ARG A 296 33.55 -36.99 -11.56
C ARG A 296 34.19 -35.82 -12.33
N GLU A 297 33.80 -34.58 -12.05
CA GLU A 297 34.41 -33.41 -12.66
C GLU A 297 35.89 -33.22 -12.28
N ARG A 298 36.28 -33.58 -11.05
CA ARG A 298 37.69 -33.51 -10.61
C ARG A 298 38.58 -34.58 -11.23
N ILE A 299 38.03 -35.75 -11.55
CA ILE A 299 38.77 -36.83 -12.22
C ILE A 299 39.00 -36.52 -13.69
N LEU A 300 38.06 -35.83 -14.35
CA LEU A 300 38.17 -35.40 -15.76
C LEU A 300 39.05 -34.14 -15.97
N ARG A 301 39.49 -33.47 -14.90
CA ARG A 301 40.34 -32.25 -14.95
C ARG A 301 41.76 -32.45 -14.42
N ARG A 302 42.24 -33.68 -14.27
CA ARG A 302 43.67 -33.92 -14.02
C ARG A 302 44.37 -34.19 -15.37
N PRO A 303 45.40 -33.41 -15.73
CA PRO A 303 46.17 -33.62 -16.95
C PRO A 303 46.98 -34.92 -16.91
#